data_AF-A0A355RX51-F1
#
_entry.id   AF-A0A355RX51-F1
#
_cell.length_a   1.000
_cell.length_b   1.000
_cell.length_c   1.000
_cell.angle_alpha   90.00
_cell.angle_beta   90.00
_cell.angle_gamma   90.00
#
_symmetry.space_group_name_H-M   'P 1'
#
loop_
_entity.id
_entity.type
_entity.pdbx_description
1 polymer ?
#
loop_
_entity_poly.entity_id
_entity_poly.type
_entity_poly.pdbx_seq_one_letter_code
_entity_poly.pdbx_strand_id
1 'polypeptide(L)'
;MEIIGYSPLYQKQVIRLWNDTLTADLIDENRFIKLVLCDENFSSELALLCIDQGELLGFLLSTKRIVPYMERGLEPERGFVNL
;
A
#
# COMPACT_ATOMS: atom_id res chain seq x y z
N MET A 1 -9.81 15.64 -10.28
CA MET A 1 -8.76 15.02 -9.45
C MET A 1 -9.24 14.92 -8.01
N GLU A 2 -9.28 13.72 -7.47
CA GLU A 2 -9.65 13.40 -6.09
C GLU A 2 -8.59 12.49 -5.46
N ILE A 3 -8.40 12.62 -4.15
CA ILE A 3 -7.56 11.72 -3.36
C ILE A 3 -8.48 10.88 -2.49
N ILE A 4 -8.44 9.57 -2.66
CA ILE A 4 -9.27 8.61 -1.93
C ILE A 4 -8.39 7.56 -1.24
N GLY A 5 -8.93 6.89 -0.23
CA GLY A 5 -8.32 5.68 0.31
C GLY A 5 -8.37 4.52 -0.70
N TYR A 6 -7.59 3.48 -0.44
CA TYR A 6 -7.50 2.33 -1.33
C TYR A 6 -8.88 1.71 -1.57
N SER A 7 -9.17 1.42 -2.84
CA SER A 7 -10.37 0.74 -3.26
C SER A 7 -10.02 -0.40 -4.21
N PRO A 8 -10.55 -1.62 -4.01
CA PRO A 8 -10.36 -2.76 -4.91
C PRO A 8 -10.75 -2.47 -6.36
N LEU A 9 -11.62 -1.48 -6.60
CA LEU A 9 -12.01 -1.03 -7.94
C LEU A 9 -10.80 -0.62 -8.80
N TYR A 10 -9.77 -0.05 -8.17
CA TYR A 10 -8.58 0.45 -8.85
C TYR A 10 -7.37 -0.49 -8.75
N GLN A 11 -7.50 -1.68 -8.13
CA GLN A 11 -6.38 -2.61 -7.88
C GLN A 11 -5.52 -2.90 -9.12
N LYS A 12 -6.17 -3.17 -10.26
CA LYS A 12 -5.47 -3.45 -11.51
C LYS A 12 -4.67 -2.25 -12.01
N GLN A 13 -5.20 -1.04 -11.84
CA GLN A 13 -4.49 0.18 -12.21
C GLN A 13 -3.31 0.44 -11.27
N VAL A 14 -3.46 0.16 -9.97
CA VAL A 14 -2.37 0.24 -8.98
C VAL A 14 -1.23 -0.72 -9.36
N ILE A 15 -1.52 -1.99 -9.61
CA ILE A 15 -0.50 -2.99 -10.00
C ILE A 15 0.18 -2.61 -11.31
N ARG A 16 -0.58 -2.11 -12.29
CA ARG A 16 -0.02 -1.61 -13.54
C ARG A 16 0.94 -0.45 -13.30
N LEU A 17 0.48 0.60 -12.60
CA LEU A 17 1.28 1.78 -12.32
C LEU A 17 2.52 1.46 -11.47
N TRP A 18 2.39 0.53 -10.52
CA TRP A 18 3.50 -0.03 -9.75
C TRP A 18 4.56 -0.61 -10.69
N ASN A 19 4.17 -1.51 -11.60
CA ASN A 19 5.12 -2.16 -12.51
C ASN A 19 5.70 -1.21 -13.57
N ASP A 20 4.94 -0.18 -13.96
CA ASP A 20 5.38 0.85 -14.89
C ASP A 20 6.42 1.81 -14.25
N THR A 21 6.40 1.97 -12.92
CA THR A 21 7.25 2.96 -12.20
C THR A 21 8.32 2.35 -11.31
N LEU A 22 8.04 1.24 -10.65
CA LEU A 22 8.93 0.50 -9.75
C LEU A 22 9.54 -0.70 -10.48
N THR A 23 10.26 -0.44 -11.57
CA THR A 23 10.73 -1.47 -12.51
C THR A 23 11.72 -2.48 -11.91
N ALA A 24 12.27 -2.21 -10.73
CA ALA A 24 13.15 -3.12 -9.98
C ALA A 24 12.40 -4.00 -8.96
N ASP A 25 11.12 -3.72 -8.69
CA ASP A 25 10.28 -4.41 -7.72
C ASP A 25 8.90 -4.71 -8.33
N LEU A 26 8.88 -5.56 -9.35
CA LEU A 26 7.64 -5.91 -10.03
C LEU A 26 6.75 -6.78 -9.14
N ILE A 27 5.44 -6.58 -9.24
CA ILE A 27 4.43 -7.27 -8.44
C ILE A 27 3.29 -7.80 -9.32
N ASP A 28 2.84 -9.02 -9.01
CA ASP A 28 1.62 -9.59 -9.57
C ASP A 28 0.46 -9.45 -8.57
N GLU A 29 -0.75 -9.78 -9.01
CA GLU A 29 -1.96 -9.67 -8.19
C GLU A 29 -1.91 -10.52 -6.92
N ASN A 30 -1.38 -11.73 -7.01
CA ASN A 30 -1.28 -12.63 -5.86
C ASN A 30 -0.29 -12.10 -4.81
N ARG A 31 0.86 -11.60 -5.24
CA ARG A 31 1.86 -10.97 -4.38
C ARG A 31 1.33 -9.67 -3.78
N PHE A 32 0.62 -8.85 -4.56
CA PHE A 32 0.00 -7.61 -4.05
C PHE A 32 -1.00 -7.91 -2.94
N ILE A 33 -1.91 -8.86 -3.14
CA ILE A 33 -2.85 -9.27 -2.09
C ILE A 33 -2.09 -9.77 -0.86
N LYS A 34 -1.16 -10.70 -1.06
CA LYS A 34 -0.45 -11.36 0.05
C LYS A 34 0.43 -10.42 0.86
N LEU A 35 1.16 -9.51 0.21
CA LEU A 35 2.17 -8.67 0.85
C LEU A 35 1.63 -7.30 1.26
N VAL A 36 0.62 -6.77 0.55
CA VAL A 36 0.08 -5.44 0.81
C VAL A 36 -1.26 -5.54 1.53
N LEU A 37 -2.24 -6.22 0.95
CA LEU A 37 -3.61 -6.22 1.49
C LEU A 37 -3.77 -7.10 2.73
N CYS A 38 -2.98 -8.17 2.85
CA CYS A 38 -2.98 -9.06 4.00
C CYS A 38 -1.97 -8.65 5.09
N ASP A 39 -1.24 -7.55 4.94
CA ASP A 39 -0.40 -7.01 6.03
C ASP A 39 -1.31 -6.54 7.16
N GLU A 40 -1.05 -6.98 8.39
CA GLU A 40 -1.84 -6.59 9.56
C GLU A 40 -1.76 -5.09 9.87
N ASN A 41 -0.76 -4.38 9.35
CA ASN A 41 -0.60 -2.94 9.45
C ASN A 41 -1.20 -2.17 8.26
N PHE A 42 -1.79 -2.88 7.28
CA PHE A 42 -2.45 -2.25 6.15
C PHE A 42 -3.65 -1.41 6.59
N SER A 43 -3.80 -0.24 5.97
CA SER A 43 -4.95 0.63 6.18
C SER A 43 -5.31 1.30 4.86
N SER A 44 -6.58 1.20 4.45
CA SER A 44 -7.08 1.88 3.25
C SER A 44 -6.93 3.40 3.34
N GLU A 45 -7.01 3.97 4.54
CA GLU A 45 -6.83 5.40 4.79
C GLU A 45 -5.37 5.87 4.63
N LEU A 46 -4.42 4.94 4.70
CA LEU A 46 -2.98 5.20 4.53
C LEU A 46 -2.44 4.73 3.16
N ALA A 47 -3.29 4.06 2.38
CA ALA A 47 -3.02 3.66 1.00
C ALA A 47 -3.83 4.57 0.06
N LEU A 48 -3.29 5.73 -0.27
CA LEU A 48 -4.01 6.77 -1.01
C LEU A 48 -3.90 6.59 -2.52
N LEU A 49 -4.98 6.90 -3.23
CA LEU A 49 -5.08 6.90 -4.69
C LEU A 49 -5.40 8.30 -5.18
N CYS A 50 -4.69 8.77 -6.20
CA CYS A 50 -5.01 10.00 -6.94
C CYS A 50 -5.79 9.64 -8.20
N ILE A 51 -7.08 9.94 -8.22
CA ILE A 51 -7.98 9.61 -9.33
C ILE A 51 -8.35 10.88 -10.10
N ASP A 52 -8.30 10.84 -11.42
CA ASP A 52 -8.86 11.86 -12.28
C ASP A 52 -9.70 11.23 -13.39
N GLN A 53 -10.98 11.61 -13.47
CA GLN A 53 -11.92 11.09 -14.48
C GLN A 53 -12.02 9.54 -14.53
N GLY A 54 -11.82 8.86 -13.40
CA GLY A 54 -11.84 7.40 -13.31
C GLY A 54 -10.50 6.71 -13.57
N GLU A 55 -9.45 7.47 -13.87
CA GLU A 55 -8.09 6.96 -14.09
C GLU A 55 -7.20 7.25 -12.89
N LEU A 56 -6.38 6.26 -12.50
CA LEU A 56 -5.37 6.38 -11.46
C LEU A 56 -4.13 7.07 -12.02
N LEU A 57 -3.82 8.25 -11.49
CA LEU A 57 -2.63 9.02 -11.84
C LEU A 57 -1.42 8.74 -10.93
N GLY A 58 -1.67 8.25 -9.72
CA GLY A 58 -0.66 8.07 -8.70
C GLY A 58 -1.22 7.34 -7.49
N PHE A 59 -0.35 6.69 -6.72
CA PHE A 59 -0.72 6.12 -5.43
C PHE A 59 0.38 6.40 -4.39
N LEU A 60 0.00 6.35 -3.12
CA LEU A 60 0.89 6.37 -1.98
C LEU A 60 0.55 5.19 -1.08
N LEU A 61 1.47 4.25 -0.91
CA LEU A 61 1.33 3.18 0.07
C LEU A 61 2.12 3.56 1.32
N SER A 62 1.40 3.89 2.40
CA SER A 62 2.00 4.14 3.71
C SER A 62 1.56 3.06 4.71
N THR A 63 2.42 2.78 5.68
CA THR A 63 2.13 1.86 6.77
C THR A 63 2.27 2.56 8.11
N LYS A 64 1.36 2.26 9.04
CA LYS A 64 1.48 2.64 10.44
C LYS A 64 1.39 1.37 11.26
N ARG A 65 2.44 1.09 12.04
CA ARG A 65 2.46 -0.11 12.86
C ARG A 65 1.38 -0.08 13.93
N ILE A 66 0.49 -1.07 13.86
CA ILE A 66 -0.50 -1.37 14.90
C ILE A 66 -0.23 -2.74 15.54
N VAL A 67 0.70 -3.51 14.97
CA VAL A 67 1.18 -4.79 15.52
C VAL A 67 2.59 -4.64 16.13
N PRO A 68 2.80 -5.13 17.37
CA PRO A 68 4.08 -5.04 18.06
C PRO A 68 5.18 -5.90 17.40
N TYR A 69 6.45 -5.57 17.66
CA TYR A 69 7.57 -6.36 17.12
C TYR A 69 7.92 -7.41 18.17
N MET A 70 7.42 -8.63 17.97
CA MET A 70 7.54 -9.70 18.97
C MET A 70 7.04 -9.19 20.34
N GLU A 71 7.79 -9.44 21.42
CA GLU A 71 7.45 -9.05 22.78
C GLU A 71 7.80 -7.59 23.12
N ARG A 72 8.35 -6.81 22.18
CA ARG A 72 8.80 -5.43 22.45
C ARG A 72 7.68 -4.41 22.53
N GLY A 73 6.44 -4.80 22.23
CA GLY A 73 5.30 -3.89 22.20
C GLY A 73 5.32 -2.95 20.98
N LEU A 74 4.44 -1.96 21.02
CA LEU A 74 4.41 -0.86 20.05
C LEU A 74 5.48 0.16 20.45
N GLU A 75 6.42 0.43 19.55
CA GLU A 75 7.44 1.47 19.72
C GLU A 75 7.02 2.72 18.92
N PRO A 76 6.14 3.59 19.45
CA PRO A 76 5.50 4.67 18.68
C PRO A 76 6.47 5.73 18.15
N GLU A 77 7.66 5.84 18.77
CA GLU A 77 8.72 6.77 18.37
C GLU A 77 9.75 6.14 17.41
N ARG A 78 9.57 4.88 17.00
CA ARG A 78 10.53 4.16 16.15
C ARG A 78 9.85 3.48 14.97
N GLY A 79 10.33 3.79 13.77
CA GLY A 79 9.96 3.06 12.55
C GLY A 79 10.92 1.91 12.29
N PHE A 80 10.40 0.74 11.93
CA PHE A 80 11.19 -0.36 11.38
C PHE A 80 10.44 -0.92 10.17
N VAL A 81 11.15 -1.04 9.04
CA VAL A 81 10.67 -1.76 7.85
C VAL A 81 11.48 -3.05 7.80
N ASN A 82 10.81 -4.19 7.79
CA ASN A 82 11.47 -5.49 7.63
C ASN A 82 11.15 -6.04 6.23
N LEU A 83 12.12 -6.74 5.64
CA LEU A 83 12.00 -7.40 4.34
C LEU A 83 11.24 -8.73 4.47
#